data_AF-A0A6N6KMF4-F1
#
_entry.id   AF-A0A6N6KMF4-F1
#
_cell.length_a   1.000
_cell.length_b   1.000
_cell.length_c   1.000
_cell.angle_alpha   90.00
_cell.angle_beta   90.00
_cell.angle_gamma   90.00
#
_symmetry.space_group_name_H-M   'P 1'
#
loop_
_entity.id
_entity.type
_entity.pdbx_description
1 polymer ?
#
loop_
_entity_poly.entity_id
_entity_poly.type
_entity_poly.pdbx_seq_one_letter_code
_entity_poly.pdbx_strand_id
1 'polypeptide(L)'
;MIIVWWWTYGGLDAPSDVWQVEDSAGGDCVVRIDQRYSDNARTIIAEKAKEYLSDSQVFIFLHRNHGYNGKAIQEILGEIKNNQTEATPVRCFLFGEGNGSLYIASNPRGLLGTKGTFKAQRINGITQWIDATSDSDLKFLKKEHFDNVWQAYAKAFKSKVFELKEDIFLALSPFLTRQQLKANELYQHLRRQENKLLFLRLLSFTGKLRKGSSQERTLHEQENKLGRALDFDDFSTNLTAVYNPTTSGIYNDLIKEINQNLFTGTHEYDLSQLRDHFTGLLESMPGEVYN
;
A
#
# COMPACT_ATOMS: atom_id res chain seq x y z
N MET A 1 0.73 4.72 -15.76
CA MET A 1 -0.31 3.70 -16.02
C MET A 1 -0.88 3.08 -14.73
N ILE A 2 -2.20 3.01 -14.59
CA ILE A 2 -2.87 2.34 -13.46
C ILE A 2 -3.68 1.13 -13.96
N ILE A 3 -3.54 -0.03 -13.32
CA ILE A 3 -4.40 -1.19 -13.50
C ILE A 3 -5.22 -1.36 -12.24
N VAL A 4 -6.55 -1.25 -12.33
CA VAL A 4 -7.43 -1.43 -11.18
C VAL A 4 -8.35 -2.61 -11.38
N TRP A 5 -8.51 -3.41 -10.34
CA TRP A 5 -9.57 -4.39 -10.32
C TRP A 5 -10.93 -3.75 -10.00
N TRP A 6 -11.96 -4.00 -10.82
CA TRP A 6 -13.36 -3.62 -10.55
C TRP A 6 -14.06 -4.73 -9.75
N TRP A 7 -15.05 -4.38 -8.90
CA TRP A 7 -15.71 -5.30 -7.95
C TRP A 7 -17.24 -5.13 -7.81
N THR A 8 -17.94 -4.60 -8.82
CA THR A 8 -19.42 -4.68 -8.80
C THR A 8 -19.94 -6.06 -9.16
N TYR A 9 -21.09 -6.40 -8.58
CA TYR A 9 -21.96 -7.51 -8.98
C TYR A 9 -22.56 -7.44 -10.41
N GLY A 10 -22.18 -6.45 -11.22
CA GLY A 10 -22.80 -6.20 -12.53
C GLY A 10 -22.11 -6.88 -13.70
N GLY A 11 -20.87 -7.36 -13.53
CA GLY A 11 -20.00 -7.72 -14.65
C GLY A 11 -19.64 -6.49 -15.48
N LEU A 12 -18.40 -6.43 -15.95
CA LEU A 12 -18.15 -5.67 -17.17
C LEU A 12 -18.84 -6.39 -18.34
N ASP A 13 -19.35 -5.65 -19.33
CA ASP A 13 -19.71 -6.22 -20.63
C ASP A 13 -18.49 -6.84 -21.36
N ALA A 14 -17.26 -6.50 -20.93
CA ALA A 14 -15.99 -7.05 -21.42
C ALA A 14 -15.01 -7.32 -20.26
N PRO A 15 -14.28 -8.46 -20.22
CA PRO A 15 -13.48 -8.88 -19.07
C PRO A 15 -12.42 -7.85 -18.60
N SER A 16 -12.03 -6.93 -19.48
CA SER A 16 -11.25 -5.74 -19.17
C SER A 16 -11.71 -4.55 -20.01
N ASP A 17 -11.60 -3.34 -19.48
CA ASP A 17 -11.75 -2.10 -20.25
C ASP A 17 -10.62 -1.10 -20.00
N VAL A 18 -10.36 -0.25 -20.99
CA VAL A 18 -9.26 0.72 -20.98
C VAL A 18 -9.85 2.12 -21.04
N TRP A 19 -9.44 2.97 -20.11
CA TRP A 19 -9.86 4.36 -19.99
C TRP A 19 -8.64 5.28 -20.14
N GLN A 20 -8.70 6.21 -21.08
CA GLN A 20 -7.60 7.16 -21.34
C GLN A 20 -7.68 8.36 -20.40
N VAL A 21 -6.54 8.93 -20.04
CA VAL A 21 -6.50 10.18 -19.26
C VAL A 21 -6.52 11.37 -20.20
N GLU A 22 -7.43 12.30 -19.95
CA GLU A 22 -7.56 13.56 -20.69
C GLU A 22 -6.22 14.31 -20.74
N ASP A 23 -5.89 14.85 -21.91
CA ASP A 23 -4.68 15.63 -22.18
C ASP A 23 -3.36 14.97 -21.75
N SER A 24 -3.34 13.63 -21.63
CA SER A 24 -2.13 12.91 -21.29
C SER A 24 -1.18 12.81 -22.49
N ALA A 25 -0.11 13.61 -22.47
CA ALA A 25 0.98 13.53 -23.45
C ALA A 25 1.71 12.17 -23.47
N GLY A 26 1.65 11.40 -22.38
CA GLY A 26 2.35 10.12 -22.21
C GLY A 26 1.50 8.86 -22.37
N GLY A 27 0.25 8.98 -22.85
CA GLY A 27 -0.65 7.83 -22.96
C GLY A 27 -1.04 7.20 -21.61
N ASP A 28 -1.07 7.98 -20.53
CA ASP A 28 -1.59 7.54 -19.24
C ASP A 28 -3.02 7.04 -19.39
N CYS A 29 -3.27 5.90 -18.76
CA CYS A 29 -4.56 5.26 -18.82
C CYS A 29 -4.83 4.48 -17.52
N VAL A 30 -6.09 4.12 -17.35
CA VAL A 30 -6.58 3.19 -16.34
C VAL A 30 -7.15 1.97 -17.04
N VAL A 31 -6.61 0.78 -16.74
CA VAL A 31 -7.19 -0.49 -17.18
C VAL A 31 -8.02 -1.05 -16.04
N ARG A 32 -9.32 -1.27 -16.25
CA ARG A 32 -10.13 -2.04 -15.29
C ARG A 32 -10.26 -3.48 -15.70
N ILE A 33 -10.20 -4.38 -14.74
CA ILE A 33 -10.42 -5.81 -14.96
C ILE A 33 -11.31 -6.34 -13.85
N ASP A 34 -12.32 -7.15 -14.19
CA ASP A 34 -13.29 -7.70 -13.24
C ASP A 34 -13.16 -9.23 -13.19
N GLN A 35 -12.27 -9.73 -12.33
CA GLN A 35 -12.13 -11.17 -12.06
C GLN A 35 -11.90 -11.47 -10.58
N ARG A 36 -12.29 -12.65 -10.13
CA ARG A 36 -11.85 -13.15 -8.82
C ARG A 36 -10.45 -13.74 -8.94
N TYR A 37 -9.71 -13.70 -7.84
CA TYR A 37 -8.38 -14.29 -7.78
C TYR A 37 -8.44 -15.78 -8.17
N SER A 38 -7.63 -16.13 -9.15
CA SER A 38 -7.47 -17.45 -9.75
C SER A 38 -6.15 -17.47 -10.53
N ASP A 39 -5.67 -18.65 -10.93
CA ASP A 39 -4.47 -18.75 -11.78
C ASP A 39 -4.65 -17.99 -13.10
N ASN A 40 -5.84 -18.06 -13.71
CA ASN A 40 -6.14 -17.32 -14.93
C ASN A 40 -6.11 -15.80 -14.72
N ALA A 41 -6.71 -15.31 -13.63
CA ALA A 41 -6.69 -13.89 -13.30
C ALA A 41 -5.27 -13.38 -13.07
N ARG A 42 -4.42 -14.18 -12.40
CA ARG A 42 -3.00 -13.88 -12.18
C ARG A 42 -2.27 -13.67 -13.51
N THR A 43 -2.39 -14.61 -14.44
CA THR A 43 -1.76 -14.53 -15.76
C THR A 43 -2.22 -13.29 -16.52
N ILE A 44 -3.54 -13.02 -16.54
CA ILE A 44 -4.11 -11.85 -17.23
C ILE A 44 -3.56 -10.54 -16.64
N ILE A 45 -3.45 -10.43 -15.32
CA ILE A 45 -2.85 -9.26 -14.66
C ILE A 45 -1.41 -9.07 -15.11
N ALA A 46 -0.62 -10.15 -15.05
CA ALA A 46 0.79 -10.11 -15.37
C ALA A 46 1.02 -9.74 -16.84
N GLU A 47 0.25 -10.33 -17.76
CA GLU A 47 0.29 -10.02 -19.20
C GLU A 47 -0.11 -8.57 -19.47
N LYS A 48 -1.21 -8.09 -18.88
CA LYS A 48 -1.63 -6.69 -19.02
C LYS A 48 -0.60 -5.72 -18.46
N ALA A 49 0.00 -6.02 -17.31
CA ALA A 49 1.08 -5.19 -16.78
C ALA A 49 2.27 -5.14 -17.75
N LYS A 50 2.68 -6.29 -18.32
CA LYS A 50 3.77 -6.37 -19.30
C LYS A 50 3.53 -5.55 -20.55
N GLU A 51 2.29 -5.49 -21.07
CA GLU A 51 1.93 -4.67 -22.24
C GLU A 51 2.29 -3.19 -22.06
N TYR A 52 2.28 -2.66 -20.84
CA TYR A 52 2.54 -1.24 -20.56
C TYR A 52 3.90 -0.97 -19.92
N LEU A 53 4.70 -2.00 -19.64
CA LEU A 53 5.96 -1.86 -18.91
C LEU A 53 7.15 -1.40 -19.76
N SER A 54 7.06 -1.50 -21.09
CA SER A 54 8.15 -1.07 -21.99
C SER A 54 8.47 0.42 -21.84
N ASP A 55 7.44 1.24 -21.57
CA ASP A 55 7.56 2.70 -21.67
C ASP A 55 7.02 3.43 -20.43
N SER A 56 6.55 2.73 -19.39
CA SER A 56 5.86 3.38 -18.28
C SER A 56 5.92 2.63 -16.93
N GLN A 57 5.77 3.40 -15.85
CA GLN A 57 5.55 2.84 -14.51
C GLN A 57 4.11 2.30 -14.41
N VAL A 58 3.94 1.17 -13.72
CA VAL A 58 2.63 0.51 -13.57
C VAL A 58 2.27 0.36 -12.10
N PHE A 59 1.12 0.90 -11.70
CA PHE A 59 0.50 0.60 -10.41
C PHE A 59 -0.67 -0.36 -10.57
N ILE A 60 -0.62 -1.49 -9.88
CA ILE A 60 -1.66 -2.52 -9.88
C ILE A 60 -2.41 -2.42 -8.56
N PHE A 61 -3.73 -2.25 -8.62
CA PHE A 61 -4.59 -2.20 -7.46
C PHE A 61 -5.46 -3.46 -7.44
N LEU A 62 -5.32 -4.27 -6.38
CA LEU A 62 -6.03 -5.53 -6.21
C LEU A 62 -7.04 -5.45 -5.06
N HIS A 63 -8.31 -5.70 -5.37
CA HIS A 63 -9.38 -5.53 -4.40
C HIS A 63 -9.51 -6.76 -3.48
N ARG A 64 -9.45 -6.58 -2.15
CA ARG A 64 -9.49 -7.68 -1.16
C ARG A 64 -10.74 -8.57 -1.27
N ASN A 65 -11.92 -8.00 -1.57
CA ASN A 65 -13.16 -8.79 -1.76
C ASN A 65 -13.09 -9.81 -2.91
N HIS A 66 -12.13 -9.70 -3.81
CA HIS A 66 -11.94 -10.66 -4.90
C HIS A 66 -10.97 -11.80 -4.54
N GLY A 67 -10.55 -11.90 -3.27
CA GLY A 67 -9.67 -12.97 -2.79
C GLY A 67 -8.18 -12.66 -2.89
N TYR A 68 -7.82 -11.47 -3.41
CA TYR A 68 -6.43 -11.02 -3.49
C TYR A 68 -5.87 -10.73 -2.10
N ASN A 69 -4.61 -11.11 -1.90
CA ASN A 69 -3.87 -10.94 -0.66
C ASN A 69 -2.35 -10.90 -0.96
N GLY A 70 -1.50 -10.77 0.07
CA GLY A 70 -0.04 -10.69 -0.13
C GLY A 70 0.59 -11.84 -0.94
N LYS A 71 0.05 -13.07 -0.86
CA LYS A 71 0.50 -14.20 -1.69
C LYS A 71 0.17 -13.96 -3.17
N ALA A 72 -1.03 -13.47 -3.46
CA ALA A 72 -1.41 -13.13 -4.83
C ALA A 72 -0.48 -12.05 -5.43
N ILE A 73 -0.10 -11.04 -4.64
CA ILE A 73 0.88 -10.03 -5.07
C ILE A 73 2.21 -10.69 -5.44
N GLN A 74 2.72 -11.59 -4.57
CA GLN A 74 4.00 -12.27 -4.81
C GLN A 74 3.99 -13.05 -6.11
N GLU A 75 2.91 -13.79 -6.38
CA GLU A 75 2.77 -14.59 -7.59
C GLU A 75 2.64 -13.70 -8.84
N ILE A 76 1.83 -12.64 -8.79
CA ILE A 76 1.67 -11.69 -9.90
C ILE A 76 3.01 -11.01 -10.22
N LEU A 77 3.71 -10.46 -9.22
CA LEU A 77 4.99 -9.79 -9.43
C LEU A 77 6.08 -10.77 -9.87
N GLY A 78 6.05 -12.01 -9.39
CA GLY A 78 6.93 -13.09 -9.85
C GLY A 78 6.73 -13.41 -11.33
N GLU A 79 5.48 -13.54 -11.77
CA GLU A 79 5.16 -13.75 -13.20
C GLU A 79 5.59 -12.58 -14.07
N ILE A 80 5.50 -11.35 -13.56
CA ILE A 80 5.97 -10.17 -14.28
C ILE A 80 7.49 -10.19 -14.45
N LYS A 81 8.23 -10.44 -13.36
CA LYS A 81 9.70 -10.48 -13.34
C LYS A 81 10.33 -11.55 -14.21
N ASN A 82 9.76 -12.76 -14.23
CA ASN A 82 10.37 -13.91 -14.90
C ASN A 82 10.65 -13.68 -16.39
N ASN A 83 10.07 -12.63 -16.99
CA ASN A 83 10.17 -12.32 -18.41
C ASN A 83 10.79 -10.93 -18.71
N GLN A 84 11.39 -10.24 -17.74
CA GLN A 84 11.94 -8.88 -17.94
C GLN A 84 13.40 -8.76 -17.47
N THR A 85 14.24 -8.15 -18.33
CA THR A 85 15.66 -7.86 -18.08
C THR A 85 15.91 -6.48 -17.51
N GLU A 86 14.95 -5.55 -17.60
CA GLU A 86 15.08 -4.18 -17.10
C GLU A 86 14.00 -3.81 -16.07
N ALA A 87 14.39 -2.95 -15.13
CA ALA A 87 13.72 -2.70 -13.85
C ALA A 87 12.66 -1.59 -13.93
N THR A 88 11.71 -1.66 -14.85
CA THR A 88 10.58 -0.72 -14.82
C THR A 88 9.73 -1.00 -13.57
N PRO A 89 9.50 -0.01 -12.68
CA PRO A 89 8.92 -0.28 -11.38
C PRO A 89 7.42 -0.56 -11.50
N VAL A 90 7.03 -1.83 -11.31
CA VAL A 90 5.66 -2.24 -11.06
C VAL A 90 5.42 -2.21 -9.56
N ARG A 91 4.37 -1.55 -9.09
CA ARG A 91 3.95 -1.66 -7.67
C ARG A 91 2.55 -2.22 -7.59
N CYS A 92 2.31 -3.08 -6.61
CA CYS A 92 1.03 -3.74 -6.43
C CYS A 92 0.47 -3.44 -5.03
N PHE A 93 -0.72 -2.86 -4.97
CA PHE A 93 -1.36 -2.42 -3.74
C PHE A 93 -2.60 -3.26 -3.48
N LEU A 94 -2.82 -3.63 -2.21
CA LEU A 94 -4.10 -4.16 -1.78
C LEU A 94 -5.00 -3.01 -1.37
N PHE A 95 -6.25 -3.06 -1.80
CA PHE A 95 -7.25 -2.07 -1.41
C PHE A 95 -8.60 -2.72 -1.19
N GLY A 96 -9.51 -2.03 -0.51
CA GLY A 96 -10.83 -2.55 -0.21
C GLY A 96 -11.64 -1.60 0.64
N GLU A 97 -12.92 -1.95 0.82
CA GLU A 97 -13.80 -1.38 1.85
C GLU A 97 -14.08 0.13 1.72
N GLY A 98 -13.79 0.73 0.57
CA GLY A 98 -14.06 2.16 0.35
C GLY A 98 -13.01 3.11 0.90
N ASN A 99 -11.86 2.61 1.35
CA ASN A 99 -10.84 3.38 2.07
C ASN A 99 -9.59 3.66 1.22
N GLY A 100 -8.91 4.78 1.53
CA GLY A 100 -7.69 5.21 0.84
C GLY A 100 -7.94 6.16 -0.34
N SER A 101 -6.85 6.71 -0.89
CA SER A 101 -6.93 7.78 -1.90
C SER A 101 -7.56 7.37 -3.22
N LEU A 102 -7.65 6.06 -3.50
CA LEU A 102 -8.27 5.54 -4.71
C LEU A 102 -9.78 5.75 -4.73
N TYR A 103 -10.44 5.81 -3.57
CA TYR A 103 -11.89 5.92 -3.49
C TYR A 103 -12.39 7.37 -3.41
N ILE A 104 -13.46 7.64 -4.16
CA ILE A 104 -14.19 8.93 -4.15
C ILE A 104 -14.83 9.20 -2.77
N ALA A 105 -15.25 8.14 -2.08
CA ALA A 105 -15.93 8.25 -0.78
C ALA A 105 -15.03 8.88 0.30
N SER A 106 -13.77 8.46 0.35
CA SER A 106 -12.74 8.96 1.26
C SER A 106 -12.01 10.19 0.71
N ASN A 107 -11.80 10.27 -0.61
CA ASN A 107 -11.09 11.35 -1.28
C ASN A 107 -11.90 11.88 -2.47
N PRO A 108 -12.35 13.14 -2.50
CA PRO A 108 -13.13 13.68 -3.63
C PRO A 108 -12.37 13.68 -4.97
N ARG A 109 -11.04 13.53 -4.96
CA ARG A 109 -10.20 13.37 -6.16
C ARG A 109 -9.77 11.91 -6.38
N GLY A 110 -10.42 10.95 -5.73
CA GLY A 110 -10.21 9.53 -5.98
C GLY A 110 -10.78 9.10 -7.33
N LEU A 111 -10.38 7.93 -7.83
CA LEU A 111 -10.87 7.41 -9.11
C LEU A 111 -12.19 6.63 -8.96
N LEU A 112 -12.39 5.92 -7.85
CA LEU A 112 -13.41 4.87 -7.79
C LEU A 112 -14.47 5.14 -6.74
N GLY A 113 -15.74 4.98 -7.09
CA GLY A 113 -16.81 4.82 -6.13
C GLY A 113 -16.69 3.52 -5.34
N THR A 114 -17.51 3.37 -4.30
CA THR A 114 -17.55 2.14 -3.48
C THR A 114 -17.96 0.89 -4.26
N LYS A 115 -18.51 1.08 -5.45
CA LYS A 115 -18.88 0.05 -6.42
C LYS A 115 -17.86 -0.08 -7.56
N GLY A 116 -16.71 0.60 -7.51
CA GLY A 116 -15.69 0.59 -8.56
C GLY A 116 -16.12 1.24 -9.90
N THR A 117 -17.20 2.01 -9.86
CA THR A 117 -17.58 2.97 -10.90
C THR A 117 -16.68 4.20 -10.83
N PHE A 118 -16.42 4.89 -11.94
CA PHE A 118 -15.70 6.17 -11.92
C PHE A 118 -16.54 7.36 -11.41
N LYS A 119 -17.75 7.09 -10.91
CA LYS A 119 -18.65 8.07 -10.29
C LYS A 119 -19.14 7.56 -8.95
N ALA A 120 -19.33 8.46 -7.99
CA ALA A 120 -19.90 8.11 -6.69
C ALA A 120 -20.66 9.27 -6.08
N GLN A 121 -21.60 8.93 -5.21
CA GLN A 121 -22.27 9.87 -4.34
C GLN A 121 -21.48 9.98 -3.04
N ARG A 122 -21.10 11.19 -2.67
CA ARG A 122 -20.51 11.51 -1.37
C ARG A 122 -21.59 12.01 -0.43
N ILE A 123 -21.56 11.53 0.81
CA ILE A 123 -22.50 11.91 1.87
C ILE A 123 -21.70 12.62 2.95
N ASN A 124 -21.56 13.94 2.80
CA ASN A 124 -20.89 14.81 3.77
C ASN A 124 -21.88 15.86 4.30
N GLY A 125 -23.00 15.43 4.87
CA GLY A 125 -24.11 16.31 5.29
C GLY A 125 -24.90 16.92 4.11
N ILE A 126 -24.30 17.02 2.93
CA ILE A 126 -24.94 17.30 1.64
C ILE A 126 -24.58 16.18 0.68
N THR A 127 -25.59 15.69 -0.03
CA THR A 127 -25.45 14.66 -1.06
C THR A 127 -24.89 15.28 -2.33
N GLN A 128 -23.63 14.99 -2.65
CA GLN A 128 -22.97 15.48 -3.87
C GLN A 128 -22.50 14.32 -4.74
N TRP A 129 -22.76 14.40 -6.04
CA TRP A 129 -22.17 13.48 -7.02
C TRP A 129 -20.79 13.97 -7.44
N ILE A 130 -19.84 13.06 -7.45
CA ILE A 130 -18.49 13.28 -7.95
C ILE A 130 -18.27 12.30 -9.10
N ASP A 131 -17.77 12.80 -10.21
CA ASP A 131 -17.52 12.05 -11.43
C ASP A 131 -16.07 12.24 -11.87
N ALA A 132 -15.31 11.16 -11.90
CA ALA A 132 -13.92 11.12 -12.36
C ALA A 132 -13.82 10.98 -13.89
N THR A 133 -14.94 10.79 -14.60
CA THR A 133 -14.99 10.76 -16.07
C THR A 133 -15.09 12.18 -16.62
N SER A 134 -14.35 12.45 -17.71
CA SER A 134 -14.51 13.67 -18.51
C SER A 134 -15.46 13.41 -19.69
N ASP A 135 -15.36 12.22 -20.29
CA ASP A 135 -16.30 11.72 -21.31
C ASP A 135 -16.47 10.20 -21.14
N SER A 136 -17.67 9.75 -20.76
CA SER A 136 -17.93 8.33 -20.52
C SER A 136 -18.04 7.49 -21.80
N ASP A 137 -18.51 8.09 -22.89
CA ASP A 137 -18.77 7.39 -24.15
C ASP A 137 -17.44 7.12 -24.87
N LEU A 138 -16.53 8.09 -24.80
CA LEU A 138 -15.17 7.98 -25.31
C LEU A 138 -14.18 7.35 -24.31
N LYS A 139 -14.63 7.02 -23.09
CA LYS A 139 -13.83 6.42 -22.01
C LYS A 139 -12.64 7.29 -21.59
N PHE A 140 -12.86 8.59 -21.40
CA PHE A 140 -11.89 9.51 -20.85
C PHE A 140 -12.09 9.78 -19.36
N LEU A 141 -10.98 9.81 -18.63
CA LEU A 141 -10.89 10.21 -17.23
C LEU A 141 -10.32 11.61 -17.11
N LYS A 142 -10.85 12.36 -16.14
CA LYS A 142 -10.28 13.65 -15.75
C LYS A 142 -8.87 13.47 -15.22
N LYS A 143 -7.94 14.25 -15.77
CA LYS A 143 -6.53 14.23 -15.38
C LYS A 143 -6.31 14.46 -13.88
N GLU A 144 -7.07 15.36 -13.26
CA GLU A 144 -6.93 15.68 -11.84
C GLU A 144 -7.16 14.48 -10.90
N HIS A 145 -8.06 13.56 -11.26
CA HIS A 145 -8.35 12.37 -10.47
C HIS A 145 -7.23 11.33 -10.62
N PHE A 146 -6.76 11.14 -11.85
CA PHE A 146 -5.62 10.26 -12.13
C PHE A 146 -4.35 10.74 -11.42
N ASP A 147 -3.98 12.01 -11.60
CA ASP A 147 -2.77 12.59 -11.03
C ASP A 147 -2.79 12.53 -9.49
N ASN A 148 -3.94 12.79 -8.86
CA ASN A 148 -4.09 12.71 -7.42
C ASN A 148 -3.87 11.27 -6.89
N VAL A 149 -4.47 10.27 -7.53
CA VAL A 149 -4.25 8.86 -7.14
C VAL A 149 -2.80 8.46 -7.41
N TRP A 150 -2.26 8.82 -8.56
CA TRP A 150 -0.87 8.55 -8.94
C TRP A 150 0.11 9.08 -7.89
N GLN A 151 0.01 10.37 -7.56
CA GLN A 151 0.87 11.02 -6.57
C GLN A 151 0.72 10.41 -5.18
N ALA A 152 -0.49 10.04 -4.77
CA ALA A 152 -0.72 9.42 -3.47
C ALA A 152 0.02 8.07 -3.35
N TYR A 153 -0.10 7.21 -4.36
CA TYR A 153 0.49 5.87 -4.32
C TYR A 153 1.96 5.82 -4.74
N ALA A 154 2.45 6.82 -5.48
CA ALA A 154 3.87 6.98 -5.78
C ALA A 154 4.74 7.10 -4.52
N LYS A 155 4.19 7.66 -3.42
CA LYS A 155 4.88 7.83 -2.13
C LYS A 155 4.34 6.98 -0.99
N ALA A 156 3.23 6.27 -1.17
CA ALA A 156 2.49 5.60 -0.10
C ALA A 156 3.36 4.72 0.81
N PHE A 157 4.25 3.91 0.24
CA PHE A 157 5.14 3.05 1.02
C PHE A 157 6.12 3.84 1.87
N LYS A 158 6.79 4.84 1.29
CA LYS A 158 7.76 5.69 2.01
C LYS A 158 7.08 6.49 3.11
N SER A 159 5.89 7.05 2.83
CA SER A 159 5.05 7.74 3.83
C SER A 159 4.67 6.82 4.99
N LYS A 160 4.19 5.60 4.70
CA LYS A 160 3.80 4.63 5.75
C LYS A 160 4.98 4.30 6.68
N VAL A 161 6.19 4.10 6.13
CA VAL A 161 7.41 3.83 6.91
C VAL A 161 7.79 5.06 7.75
N PHE A 162 7.75 6.25 7.16
CA PHE A 162 8.05 7.50 7.86
C PHE A 162 7.09 7.72 9.04
N GLU A 163 5.79 7.60 8.82
CA GLU A 163 4.80 7.73 9.89
C GLU A 163 4.98 6.66 10.98
N LEU A 164 5.29 5.41 10.60
CA LEU A 164 5.57 4.36 11.58
C LEU A 164 6.80 4.70 12.42
N LYS A 165 7.88 5.21 11.80
CA LYS A 165 9.07 5.69 12.51
C LYS A 165 8.69 6.77 13.52
N GLU A 166 8.00 7.83 13.07
CA GLU A 166 7.62 8.95 13.94
C GLU A 166 6.75 8.50 15.11
N ASP A 167 5.75 7.66 14.85
CA ASP A 167 4.88 7.13 15.90
C ASP A 167 5.63 6.25 16.93
N ILE A 168 6.61 5.45 16.47
CA ILE A 168 7.48 4.66 17.37
C ILE A 168 8.29 5.60 18.27
N PHE A 169 8.97 6.60 17.70
CA PHE A 169 9.83 7.48 18.48
C PHE A 169 9.06 8.42 19.40
N LEU A 170 7.84 8.81 19.01
CA LEU A 170 6.92 9.53 19.88
C LEU A 170 6.52 8.67 21.09
N ALA A 171 6.11 7.42 20.86
CA ALA A 171 5.75 6.49 21.92
C ALA A 171 6.95 6.15 22.83
N LEU A 172 8.14 6.03 22.26
CA LEU A 172 9.38 5.73 22.99
C LEU A 172 10.06 6.97 23.57
N SER A 173 9.49 8.17 23.39
CA SER A 173 10.05 9.42 23.91
C SER A 173 10.43 9.41 25.40
N PRO A 174 9.68 8.75 26.32
CA PRO A 174 10.07 8.68 27.73
C PRO A 174 11.36 7.90 28.01
N PHE A 175 11.83 7.15 27.01
CA PHE A 175 13.01 6.29 27.10
C PHE A 175 14.24 6.90 26.41
N LEU A 176 14.08 7.94 25.58
CA LEU A 176 15.16 8.51 24.76
C LEU A 176 16.36 9.05 25.56
N THR A 177 16.13 9.49 26.80
CA THR A 177 17.19 10.03 27.67
C THR A 177 17.89 8.97 28.52
N ARG A 178 17.47 7.70 28.43
CA ARG A 178 18.01 6.61 29.23
C ARG A 178 19.16 5.94 28.46
N GLN A 179 20.32 5.84 29.10
CA GLN A 179 21.49 5.17 28.51
C GLN A 179 21.35 3.64 28.44
N GLN A 180 20.52 3.04 29.30
CA GLN A 180 20.36 1.59 29.38
C GLN A 180 18.87 1.25 29.45
N LEU A 181 18.38 0.56 28.42
CA LEU A 181 17.00 0.13 28.29
C LEU A 181 16.97 -1.38 28.13
N LYS A 182 16.21 -2.07 28.99
CA LYS A 182 15.95 -3.49 28.75
C LYS A 182 14.90 -3.59 27.66
N ALA A 183 15.19 -4.31 26.60
CA ALA A 183 14.28 -4.59 25.49
C ALA A 183 12.85 -5.02 25.92
N ASN A 184 12.72 -5.84 26.96
CA ASN A 184 11.42 -6.23 27.50
C ASN A 184 10.59 -5.03 28.05
N GLU A 185 11.23 -3.97 28.55
CA GLU A 185 10.52 -2.76 29.00
C GLU A 185 9.88 -2.03 27.82
N LEU A 186 10.61 -1.92 26.70
CA LEU A 186 10.11 -1.31 25.46
C LEU A 186 8.96 -2.12 24.88
N TYR A 187 9.11 -3.45 24.85
CA TYR A 187 8.05 -4.36 24.44
C TYR A 187 6.78 -4.17 25.28
N GLN A 188 6.92 -4.18 26.61
CA GLN A 188 5.81 -4.00 27.54
C GLN A 188 5.16 -2.63 27.37
N HIS A 189 5.95 -1.59 27.12
CA HIS A 189 5.44 -0.25 26.87
C HIS A 189 4.63 -0.17 25.57
N LEU A 190 5.14 -0.71 24.47
CA LEU A 190 4.45 -0.74 23.19
C LEU A 190 3.16 -1.59 23.24
N ARG A 191 3.11 -2.60 24.10
CA ARG A 191 1.92 -3.45 24.28
C ARG A 191 0.81 -2.85 25.12
N ARG A 192 1.00 -1.67 25.71
CA ARG A 192 -0.04 -1.00 26.48
C ARG A 192 -1.20 -0.57 25.59
N GLN A 193 -2.37 -0.38 26.20
CA GLN A 193 -3.60 -0.11 25.48
C GLN A 193 -3.53 1.19 24.67
N GLU A 194 -2.85 2.23 25.20
CA GLU A 194 -2.61 3.50 24.52
C GLU A 194 -1.79 3.34 23.22
N ASN A 195 -0.91 2.33 23.16
CA ASN A 195 -0.02 2.05 22.03
C ASN A 195 -0.54 0.90 21.15
N LYS A 196 -1.76 0.40 21.39
CA LYS A 196 -2.28 -0.82 20.74
C LYS A 196 -2.24 -0.73 19.21
N LEU A 197 -2.65 0.38 18.62
CA LEU A 197 -2.63 0.55 17.16
C LEU A 197 -1.21 0.56 16.59
N LEU A 198 -0.30 1.29 17.23
CA LEU A 198 1.12 1.31 16.88
C LEU A 198 1.72 -0.10 16.93
N PHE A 199 1.44 -0.84 18.00
CA PHE A 199 1.92 -2.22 18.15
C PHE A 199 1.38 -3.15 17.05
N LEU A 200 0.10 -3.03 16.68
CA LEU A 200 -0.47 -3.80 15.57
C LEU A 200 0.19 -3.47 14.23
N ARG A 201 0.44 -2.19 13.94
CA ARG A 201 1.17 -1.74 12.75
C ARG A 201 2.59 -2.27 12.72
N LEU A 202 3.27 -2.27 13.86
CA LEU A 202 4.62 -2.81 13.99
C LEU A 202 4.65 -4.34 13.77
N LEU A 203 3.68 -5.08 14.31
CA LEU A 203 3.54 -6.52 14.03
C LEU A 203 3.30 -6.78 12.54
N SER A 204 2.49 -5.96 11.87
CA SER A 204 2.27 -6.05 10.42
C SER A 204 3.57 -5.75 9.66
N PHE A 205 4.27 -4.67 10.02
CA PHE A 205 5.56 -4.29 9.43
C PHE A 205 6.61 -5.40 9.54
N THR A 206 6.70 -6.08 10.69
CA THR A 206 7.68 -7.18 10.87
C THR A 206 7.18 -8.55 10.38
N GLY A 207 6.00 -8.63 9.75
CA GLY A 207 5.40 -9.90 9.32
C GLY A 207 4.99 -10.85 10.45
N LYS A 208 4.82 -10.33 11.68
CA LYS A 208 4.41 -11.10 12.87
C LYS A 208 2.90 -11.06 13.14
N LEU A 209 2.15 -10.23 12.41
CA LEU A 209 0.70 -10.20 12.49
C LEU A 209 0.10 -11.44 11.78
N ARG A 210 -0.53 -12.32 12.54
CA ARG A 210 -1.10 -13.56 11.99
C ARG A 210 -2.40 -13.28 11.23
N LYS A 211 -2.48 -13.77 9.99
CA LYS A 211 -3.71 -13.73 9.17
C LYS A 211 -4.87 -14.48 9.84
N GLY A 212 -6.06 -13.90 9.77
CA GLY A 212 -7.30 -14.35 10.39
C GLY A 212 -7.40 -14.09 11.91
N SER A 213 -6.36 -13.52 12.54
CA SER A 213 -6.33 -13.30 13.99
C SER A 213 -7.25 -12.15 14.42
N SER A 214 -7.62 -12.12 15.71
CA SER A 214 -8.36 -10.99 16.29
C SER A 214 -7.58 -9.68 16.22
N GLN A 215 -6.25 -9.74 16.24
CA GLN A 215 -5.36 -8.60 16.09
C GLN A 215 -5.42 -8.00 14.68
N GLU A 216 -5.40 -8.84 13.64
CA GLU A 216 -5.57 -8.40 12.25
C GLU A 216 -6.96 -7.77 12.04
N ARG A 217 -8.02 -8.41 12.55
CA ARG A 217 -9.37 -7.83 12.49
C ARG A 217 -9.44 -6.47 13.18
N THR A 218 -8.81 -6.34 14.35
CA THR A 218 -8.74 -5.05 15.05
C THR A 218 -8.03 -3.99 14.21
N LEU A 219 -6.96 -4.35 13.49
CA LEU A 219 -6.24 -3.42 12.61
C LEU A 219 -7.16 -2.96 11.48
N HIS A 220 -7.83 -3.87 10.77
CA HIS A 220 -8.78 -3.53 9.70
C HIS A 220 -9.97 -2.69 10.20
N GLU A 221 -10.48 -2.94 11.40
CA GLU A 221 -11.51 -2.09 12.02
C GLU A 221 -11.02 -0.65 12.21
N GLN A 222 -9.76 -0.45 12.61
CA GLN A 222 -9.17 0.89 12.73
C GLN A 222 -8.90 1.54 11.37
N GLU A 223 -8.50 0.77 10.36
CA GLU A 223 -8.35 1.26 8.98
C GLU A 223 -9.67 1.81 8.43
N ASN A 224 -10.77 1.09 8.65
CA ASN A 224 -12.11 1.53 8.31
C ASN A 224 -12.51 2.82 9.02
N LYS A 225 -12.21 2.91 10.32
CA LYS A 225 -12.50 4.12 11.11
C LYS A 225 -11.69 5.32 10.66
N LEU A 226 -10.43 5.12 10.27
CA LEU A 226 -9.50 6.17 9.87
C LEU A 226 -9.52 6.47 8.37
N GLY A 227 -10.20 5.65 7.56
CA GLY A 227 -10.31 5.81 6.12
C GLY A 227 -9.00 5.58 5.35
N ARG A 228 -8.03 4.86 5.92
CA ARG A 228 -6.70 4.65 5.32
C ARG A 228 -6.10 3.29 5.71
N ALA A 229 -5.29 2.73 4.80
CA ALA A 229 -4.54 1.50 5.06
C ALA A 229 -3.38 1.76 6.04
N LEU A 230 -3.29 0.90 7.06
CA LEU A 230 -2.31 0.91 8.15
C LEU A 230 -1.45 -0.36 8.14
N ASP A 231 -1.93 -1.42 7.50
CA ASP A 231 -1.20 -2.66 7.28
C ASP A 231 -0.06 -2.50 6.25
N PHE A 232 0.90 -3.41 6.36
CA PHE A 232 2.11 -3.52 5.55
C PHE A 232 2.17 -4.84 4.77
N ASP A 233 1.03 -5.53 4.57
CA ASP A 233 1.00 -6.83 3.87
C ASP A 233 1.50 -6.70 2.42
N ASP A 234 1.11 -5.62 1.75
CA ASP A 234 1.56 -5.32 0.40
C ASP A 234 3.01 -4.81 0.38
N PHE A 235 3.41 -4.04 1.39
CA PHE A 235 4.72 -3.41 1.48
C PHE A 235 5.89 -4.41 1.43
N SER A 236 5.89 -5.44 2.27
CA SER A 236 7.00 -6.41 2.34
C SER A 236 7.22 -7.15 1.01
N THR A 237 6.12 -7.57 0.38
CA THR A 237 6.15 -8.22 -0.93
C THR A 237 6.63 -7.25 -2.01
N ASN A 238 6.19 -6.00 -1.99
CA ASN A 238 6.67 -4.99 -2.93
C ASN A 238 8.15 -4.65 -2.72
N LEU A 239 8.63 -4.56 -1.49
CA LEU A 239 10.06 -4.32 -1.23
C LEU A 239 10.94 -5.38 -1.88
N THR A 240 10.63 -6.65 -1.63
CA THR A 240 11.39 -7.78 -2.21
C THR A 240 11.20 -7.90 -3.73
N ALA A 241 10.00 -7.55 -4.22
CA ALA A 241 9.65 -7.70 -5.62
C ALA A 241 9.90 -6.47 -6.50
N VAL A 242 10.15 -5.28 -5.96
CA VAL A 242 10.18 -4.06 -6.80
C VAL A 242 11.42 -3.23 -6.53
N TYR A 243 11.88 -3.23 -5.27
CA TYR A 243 13.02 -2.43 -4.90
C TYR A 243 14.32 -3.17 -5.17
N ASN A 244 15.41 -2.40 -5.25
CA ASN A 244 16.73 -2.97 -5.45
C ASN A 244 17.11 -3.88 -4.25
N PRO A 245 18.04 -4.83 -4.44
CA PRO A 245 18.48 -5.72 -3.36
C PRO A 245 18.99 -4.98 -2.12
N THR A 246 19.56 -3.79 -2.29
CA THR A 246 20.05 -2.94 -1.18
C THR A 246 18.92 -2.50 -0.26
N THR A 247 17.84 -1.92 -0.78
CA THR A 247 16.67 -1.50 -0.01
C THR A 247 16.01 -2.69 0.70
N SER A 248 15.90 -3.83 0.02
CA SER A 248 15.37 -5.05 0.67
C SER A 248 16.30 -5.55 1.78
N GLY A 249 17.62 -5.44 1.63
CA GLY A 249 18.60 -5.78 2.66
C GLY A 249 18.43 -4.92 3.91
N ILE A 250 18.39 -3.59 3.73
CA ILE A 250 18.20 -2.63 4.83
C ILE A 250 16.88 -2.90 5.59
N TYR A 251 15.80 -3.20 4.86
CA TYR A 251 14.53 -3.57 5.49
C TYR A 251 14.63 -4.86 6.32
N ASN A 252 15.30 -5.88 5.81
CA ASN A 252 15.48 -7.15 6.53
C ASN A 252 16.32 -6.95 7.80
N ASP A 253 17.36 -6.11 7.73
CA ASP A 253 18.18 -5.74 8.90
C ASP A 253 17.35 -4.99 9.94
N LEU A 254 16.51 -4.03 9.53
CA LEU A 254 15.60 -3.33 10.42
C LEU A 254 14.58 -4.27 11.08
N ILE A 255 13.99 -5.21 10.32
CA ILE A 255 13.10 -6.23 10.89
C ILE A 255 13.83 -7.07 11.93
N LYS A 256 15.06 -7.50 11.62
CA LYS A 256 15.87 -8.30 12.53
C LYS A 256 16.14 -7.53 13.81
N GLU A 257 16.49 -6.25 13.70
CA GLU A 257 16.72 -5.34 14.82
C GLU A 257 15.48 -5.24 15.72
N ILE A 258 14.31 -4.92 15.14
CA ILE A 258 13.04 -4.84 15.88
C ILE A 258 12.74 -6.18 16.55
N ASN A 259 12.89 -7.28 15.82
CA ASN A 259 12.55 -8.59 16.35
C ASN A 259 13.45 -9.00 17.50
N GLN A 260 14.76 -8.83 17.36
CA GLN A 260 15.74 -9.26 18.35
C GLN A 260 15.74 -8.34 19.56
N ASN A 261 15.67 -7.03 19.34
CA ASN A 261 15.97 -6.05 20.38
C ASN A 261 14.74 -5.29 20.89
N LEU A 262 13.63 -5.28 20.17
CA LEU A 262 12.39 -4.67 20.65
C LEU A 262 11.37 -5.69 21.14
N PHE A 263 11.35 -6.90 20.58
CA PHE A 263 10.36 -7.93 20.97
C PHE A 263 10.92 -9.03 21.88
N THR A 264 12.18 -9.42 21.74
CA THR A 264 12.74 -10.59 22.44
C THR A 264 14.00 -10.31 23.24
N GLY A 265 14.50 -9.08 23.22
CA GLY A 265 15.83 -8.78 23.74
C GLY A 265 15.93 -8.96 25.25
N THR A 266 17.08 -9.43 25.70
CA THR A 266 17.48 -9.47 27.11
C THR A 266 18.58 -8.47 27.43
N HIS A 267 19.14 -7.83 26.40
CA HIS A 267 20.28 -6.92 26.46
C HIS A 267 19.83 -5.46 26.43
N GLU A 268 20.78 -4.58 26.72
CA GLU A 268 20.62 -3.14 26.57
C GLU A 268 20.40 -2.78 25.10
N TYR A 269 19.43 -1.91 24.85
CA TYR A 269 19.07 -1.48 23.51
C TYR A 269 19.31 0.00 23.28
N ASP A 270 20.01 0.31 22.19
CA ASP A 270 20.23 1.68 21.74
C ASP A 270 19.15 2.12 20.74
N LEU A 271 18.30 3.05 21.16
CA LEU A 271 17.25 3.61 20.30
C LEU A 271 17.81 4.42 19.12
N SER A 272 19.07 4.88 19.20
CA SER A 272 19.73 5.58 18.08
C SER A 272 19.97 4.64 16.90
N GLN A 273 20.37 3.39 17.17
CA GLN A 273 20.58 2.37 16.14
C GLN A 273 19.27 2.05 15.39
N LEU A 274 18.15 1.95 16.11
CA LEU A 274 16.82 1.79 15.49
C LEU A 274 16.48 2.96 14.56
N ARG A 275 16.79 4.18 14.99
CA ARG A 275 16.50 5.41 14.23
C ARG A 275 17.32 5.45 12.96
N ASP A 276 18.57 5.04 13.03
CA ASP A 276 19.49 5.01 11.90
C ASP A 276 19.05 3.96 10.88
N HIS A 277 18.62 2.78 11.32
CA HIS A 277 18.04 1.76 10.43
C HIS A 277 16.77 2.25 9.70
N PHE A 278 15.85 2.92 10.41
CA PHE A 278 14.69 3.53 9.76
C PHE A 278 15.08 4.61 8.75
N THR A 279 16.07 5.43 9.09
CA THR A 279 16.54 6.52 8.23
C THR A 279 17.20 5.96 6.97
N GLY A 280 18.08 4.96 7.12
CA GLY A 280 18.69 4.27 5.98
C GLY A 280 17.63 3.60 5.08
N LEU A 281 16.58 3.01 5.66
CA LEU A 281 15.47 2.47 4.86
C LEU A 281 14.80 3.57 4.04
N LEU A 282 14.41 4.69 4.68
CA LEU A 282 13.76 5.81 4.02
C LEU A 282 14.61 6.45 2.92
N GLU A 283 15.91 6.60 3.15
CA GLU A 283 16.87 7.14 2.16
C GLU A 283 17.02 6.20 0.96
N SER A 284 16.97 4.89 1.17
CA SER A 284 17.06 3.91 0.09
C SER A 284 15.79 3.80 -0.76
N MET A 285 14.64 4.31 -0.29
CA MET A 285 13.37 4.28 -1.00
C MET A 285 13.23 5.49 -1.95
N PRO A 286 12.76 5.28 -3.20
CA PRO A 286 12.59 6.36 -4.17
C PRO A 286 11.45 7.31 -3.75
N GLY A 287 11.54 8.56 -4.21
CA GLY A 287 10.62 9.64 -3.87
C GLY A 287 11.23 10.65 -2.89
N GLU A 288 10.51 11.74 -2.63
CA GLU A 288 10.97 12.87 -1.81
C GLU A 288 11.53 12.44 -0.45
N VAL A 289 12.54 13.17 0.01
CA VAL A 289 13.12 13.02 1.34
C VAL A 289 12.22 13.77 2.32
N TYR A 290 11.69 13.07 3.32
CA TYR A 290 10.99 13.71 4.44
C TYR A 290 12.05 14.27 5.37
N ASN A 291 12.16 15.60 5.43
CA ASN A 291 13.03 16.34 6.34
C ASN A 291 12.27 16.71 7.61
#